data_AF-A0A7C7CTD1-F1
#
_entry.id   AF-A0A7C7CTD1-F1
#
_cell.length_a   1.000
_cell.length_b   1.000
_cell.length_c   1.000
_cell.angle_alpha   90.00
_cell.angle_beta   90.00
_cell.angle_gamma   90.00
#
_symmetry.space_group_name_H-M   'P 1'
#
loop_
_entity.id
_entity.type
_entity.pdbx_description
1 polymer ?
#
loop_
_entity_poly.entity_id
_entity_poly.type
_entity_poly.pdbx_seq_one_letter_code
_entity_poly.pdbx_strand_id
1 'polypeptide(L)' 'MFHNSGQEAPKLLGTSPPQAVADAVIRAIKGNKAELIVNKGPIKPLLALNVFTPVFGDSLVRWFGVQELSFKRVT' A
#
# COMPACT_ATOMS: atom_id res chain seq x y z
N MET A 1 -2.94 9.19 6.60
CA MET A 1 -1.55 8.77 6.88
C MET A 1 -0.53 9.85 6.50
N PHE A 2 -0.38 10.23 5.22
CA PHE A 2 0.69 11.16 4.81
C PHE A 2 0.37 12.66 4.98
N HIS A 3 -0.91 13.04 4.81
CA HIS A 3 -1.39 14.42 4.94
C HIS A 3 -1.02 15.09 6.28
N ASN A 4 -1.21 14.39 7.41
CA ASN A 4 -0.95 14.97 8.73
C ASN A 4 0.54 15.15 9.05
N SER A 5 1.43 14.45 8.33
CA SER A 5 2.88 14.61 8.45
C SER A 5 3.45 15.66 7.49
N GLY A 6 2.62 16.34 6.69
CA GLY A 6 3.08 17.28 5.65
C GLY A 6 3.89 16.63 4.53
N GLN A 7 3.89 15.29 4.46
CA GLN A 7 4.65 14.53 3.47
C GLN A 7 3.72 14.02 2.38
N GLU A 8 4.23 13.98 1.15
CA GLU A 8 3.57 13.31 0.05
C GLU A 8 3.64 11.79 0.23
N ALA A 9 2.66 11.08 -0.31
CA ALA A 9 2.71 9.63 -0.35
C ALA A 9 3.80 9.15 -1.31
N PRO A 10 4.40 7.96 -1.09
CA PRO A 10 5.34 7.40 -2.05
C PRO A 10 4.64 7.19 -3.39
N LYS A 11 5.27 7.60 -4.48
CA LYS A 11 4.63 7.62 -5.82
C LYS A 11 4.05 6.27 -6.22
N LEU A 12 4.73 5.16 -5.91
CA LEU A 12 4.26 3.82 -6.25
C LEU A 12 3.18 3.28 -5.30
N LEU A 13 3.22 3.66 -4.02
CA LEU A 13 2.21 3.21 -3.05
C LEU A 13 0.94 4.07 -3.09
N GLY A 14 1.07 5.33 -3.50
CA GLY A 14 -0.03 6.26 -3.67
C GLY A 14 -0.90 6.44 -2.42
N THR A 15 -2.12 6.89 -2.64
CA THR A 15 -3.14 7.05 -1.61
C THR A 15 -4.47 6.46 -2.06
N SER A 16 -5.25 5.99 -1.10
CA SER A 16 -6.65 5.63 -1.30
C SER A 16 -7.54 6.74 -0.75
N PRO A 17 -8.47 7.29 -1.54
CA PRO A 17 -9.45 8.24 -1.04
C PRO A 17 -10.31 7.63 0.07
N PRO A 18 -10.76 8.40 1.08
CA PRO A 18 -11.60 7.90 2.16
C PRO A 18 -12.87 7.19 1.67
N GLN A 19 -13.54 7.75 0.66
CA GLN A 19 -14.75 7.14 0.10
C GLN A 19 -14.48 5.77 -0.52
N ALA A 20 -13.35 5.59 -1.22
CA ALA A 20 -12.98 4.31 -1.80
C ALA A 20 -12.76 3.22 -0.74
N VAL A 21 -12.26 3.62 0.45
CA VAL A 21 -12.13 2.71 1.60
C VAL A 21 -13.51 2.35 2.16
N ALA A 22 -14.40 3.33 2.35
CA ALA A 22 -15.75 3.08 2.84
C ALA A 22 -16.53 2.14 1.92
N ASP A 23 -16.51 2.38 0.61
CA ASP A 23 -17.20 1.55 -0.39
C ASP A 23 -16.66 0.11 -0.40
N ALA A 24 -15.34 -0.04 -0.24
CA ALA A 24 -14.68 -1.33 -0.16
C ALA A 24 -15.08 -2.14 1.08
N VAL A 25 -15.23 -1.48 2.24
CA VAL A 25 -15.73 -2.13 3.46
C VAL A 25 -17.15 -2.66 3.24
N ILE A 26 -18.04 -1.84 2.69
CA ILE A 26 -19.41 -2.27 2.39
C ILE A 26 -19.43 -3.44 1.39
N ARG A 27 -18.57 -3.40 0.36
CA ARG A 27 -18.41 -4.50 -0.60
C ARG A 27 -17.90 -5.78 0.06
N ALA A 28 -16.94 -5.68 0.97
CA ALA A 28 -16.38 -6.84 1.66
C ALA A 28 -17.43 -7.53 2.53
N ILE A 29 -18.22 -6.74 3.28
CA ILE A 29 -19.33 -7.26 4.12
C ILE A 29 -20.39 -7.93 3.25
N LYS A 30 -20.92 -7.22 2.23
CA LYS A 30 -21.97 -7.76 1.35
C LYS A 30 -21.53 -9.02 0.59
N GLY A 31 -20.26 -9.07 0.19
CA GLY A 31 -19.68 -10.18 -0.56
C GLY A 31 -19.07 -11.29 0.28
N ASN A 32 -19.19 -11.21 1.63
CA ASN A 32 -18.52 -12.10 2.58
C ASN A 32 -17.04 -12.37 2.21
N LYS A 33 -16.29 -11.29 1.92
CA LYS A 33 -14.89 -11.38 1.49
C LYS A 33 -13.97 -11.32 2.70
N ALA A 34 -13.04 -12.26 2.81
CA ALA A 34 -12.03 -12.29 3.88
C ALA A 34 -11.04 -11.10 3.80
N GLU A 35 -10.70 -10.65 2.57
CA GLU A 35 -9.76 -9.55 2.36
C GLU A 35 -10.10 -8.80 1.06
N LEU A 36 -10.00 -7.46 1.10
CA LEU A 36 -10.14 -6.60 -0.06
C LEU A 36 -9.09 -5.48 -0.02
N ILE A 37 -8.23 -5.43 -1.05
CA ILE A 37 -7.13 -4.46 -1.15
C ILE A 37 -7.58 -3.29 -2.03
N VAL A 38 -7.48 -2.07 -1.50
CA VAL A 38 -8.04 -0.83 -2.08
C VAL A 38 -6.98 0.14 -2.63
N ASN A 39 -5.75 -0.33 -2.78
CA ASN A 39 -4.64 0.43 -3.34
C ASN A 39 -4.72 0.44 -4.88
N LYS A 40 -4.28 1.53 -5.53
CA LYS A 40 -4.27 1.67 -7.00
C LYS A 40 -3.20 0.79 -7.70
N GLY A 41 -2.17 0.36 -7.00
CA GLY A 41 -1.07 -0.45 -7.52
C GLY A 41 -1.31 -1.96 -7.38
N PRO A 42 -0.52 -2.78 -8.09
CA PRO A 42 -0.61 -4.24 -8.06
C PRO A 42 -0.02 -4.81 -6.76
N ILE A 43 -0.46 -4.34 -5.59
CA ILE A 43 0.07 -4.75 -4.28
C ILE A 43 -0.13 -6.25 -4.06
N LYS A 44 -1.29 -6.80 -4.44
CA LYS A 44 -1.59 -8.21 -4.19
C LYS A 44 -0.59 -9.18 -4.84
N PRO A 45 -0.27 -9.07 -6.16
CA PRO A 45 0.78 -9.89 -6.75
C PRO A 45 2.18 -9.56 -6.22
N LEU A 46 2.46 -8.31 -5.84
CA LEU A 46 3.75 -7.96 -5.21
C LEU A 46 3.93 -8.64 -3.85
N LEU A 47 2.89 -8.65 -3.02
CA LEU A 47 2.89 -9.37 -1.73
C LEU A 47 3.05 -10.88 -1.95
N ALA A 48 2.37 -11.45 -2.95
CA ALA A 48 2.52 -12.85 -3.30
C ALA A 48 3.95 -13.18 -3.78
N LEU A 49 4.54 -12.37 -4.65
CA LEU A 49 5.92 -12.53 -5.12
C LEU A 49 6.93 -12.50 -3.97
N ASN A 50 6.69 -11.69 -2.94
CA ASN A 50 7.56 -11.64 -1.77
C ASN A 50 7.57 -12.96 -0.97
N VAL A 51 6.44 -13.68 -0.94
CA VAL A 51 6.35 -15.00 -0.29
C VAL A 51 7.18 -16.04 -1.03
N PHE A 52 7.17 -16.01 -2.37
CA PHE A 52 7.88 -17.00 -3.19
C PHE A 52 9.37 -16.66 -3.42
N THR A 53 9.71 -15.37 -3.47
CA THR A 53 11.05 -14.90 -3.85
C THR A 53 11.48 -13.72 -2.96
N PRO A 54 11.80 -13.96 -1.68
CA PRO A 54 12.01 -12.88 -0.70
C PRO A 54 13.12 -11.89 -1.08
N VAL A 55 14.26 -12.36 -1.59
CA VAL A 55 15.37 -11.49 -2.00
C VAL A 55 15.00 -10.56 -3.16
N PHE A 56 14.19 -11.07 -4.10
CA PHE A 56 13.71 -10.29 -5.23
C PHE A 56 12.59 -9.32 -4.79
N GLY A 57 11.68 -9.78 -3.94
CA GLY A 57 10.64 -8.95 -3.32
C GLY A 57 11.22 -7.77 -2.55
N ASP A 58 12.25 -7.99 -1.74
CA ASP A 58 12.97 -6.94 -1.01
C ASP A 58 13.59 -5.90 -1.95
N SER A 59 14.14 -6.34 -3.08
CA SER A 59 14.71 -5.44 -4.09
C SER A 59 13.64 -4.58 -4.75
N LEU A 60 12.46 -5.15 -5.04
CA LEU A 60 11.30 -4.39 -5.56
C LEU A 60 10.74 -3.40 -4.53
N VAL A 61 10.69 -3.79 -3.25
CA VAL A 61 10.15 -2.93 -2.17
C VAL A 61 10.99 -1.67 -1.99
N ARG A 62 12.31 -1.73 -2.23
CA ARG A 62 13.18 -0.55 -2.24
C ARG A 62 12.74 0.49 -3.27
N TRP A 63 12.16 0.09 -4.40
CA TRP A 63 11.65 1.01 -5.41
C TRP A 63 10.33 1.69 -5.03
N PHE A 64 9.65 1.25 -3.98
CA PHE A 64 8.40 1.88 -3.52
C PHE A 64 8.61 3.17 -2.73
N GLY A 65 9.84 3.61 -2.49
CA GLY A 65 10.14 4.86 -1.79
C GLY A 65 9.78 4.87 -0.30
N VAL A 66 9.55 3.70 0.28
CA VAL A 66 9.21 3.53 1.72
C VAL A 66 10.38 3.94 2.61
N GLN A 67 11.61 3.64 2.18
CA GLN A 67 12.82 3.99 2.94
C GLN A 67 13.01 5.51 2.98
N GLU A 68 12.85 6.19 1.85
CA GLU A 68 12.96 7.65 1.76
C GLU A 68 11.92 8.36 2.63
N LEU A 69 10.67 7.87 2.63
CA LEU A 69 9.64 8.39 3.54
C LEU A 69 9.94 8.13 5.01
N SER A 70 10.56 6.99 5.34
CA SER A 70 10.94 6.66 6.72
C SER A 70 12.02 7.62 7.22
N PHE A 71 13.03 7.93 6.40
CA PHE A 71 14.06 8.93 6.75
C PHE A 71 13.47 10.31 6.99
N LYS A 72 12.57 10.77 6.11
CA LYS A 72 11.88 12.07 6.19
C LYS A 72 10.96 12.25 7.41
N ARG A 73 10.69 11.19 8.18
CA ARG A 73 9.89 11.24 9.42
C ARG A 73 10.75 11.31 10.69
N VAL A 74 12.03 10.97 10.61
CA VAL A 74 12.94 10.91 11.76
C VAL A 74 13.73 12.22 11.94
N THR A 75 13.97 12.95 10.86
CA THR A 75 14.47 14.34 10.84
C THR A 75 13.33 15.33 10.78
#